data_AF-A0AA41RQP1-F1
#
_entry.id   AF-A0AA41RQP1-F1
#
_cell.length_a   1.000
_cell.length_b   1.000
_cell.length_c   1.000
_cell.angle_alpha   90.00
_cell.angle_beta   90.00
_cell.angle_gamma   90.00
#
_symmetry.space_group_name_H-M   'P 1'
#
loop_
_entity.id
_entity.type
_entity.pdbx_description
1 polymer ?
#
loop_
_entity_poly.entity_id
_entity_poly.type
_entity_poly.pdbx_seq_one_letter_code
_entity_poly.pdbx_strand_id
1 'polypeptide(L)'
;ELFDFIAKELARFIATEGEGFFLPPGSKRELGFTFSFPVKQLSIASGTLIRWTKGFSIADAVDKDVVVELTKALDRQGIDLRVAALVNDTIGTLAGGRYFNNDVAAAVILGTGTNVAYIERAHAIPKWHGLLPKSGEM
;
A
#
# COMPACT_ATOMS: atom_id res chain seq x y z
N GLU A 1 -18.74 2.09 -5.85
CA GLU A 1 -18.86 0.72 -6.45
C GLU A 1 -17.59 -0.11 -6.35
N LEU A 2 -16.48 0.20 -7.05
CA LEU A 2 -15.26 -0.64 -6.99
C LEU A 2 -14.72 -0.82 -5.57
N PHE A 3 -14.47 0.28 -4.85
CA PHE A 3 -13.94 0.20 -3.48
C PHE A 3 -14.94 -0.44 -2.50
N ASP A 4 -16.24 -0.26 -2.71
CA ASP A 4 -17.27 -0.94 -1.91
C ASP A 4 -17.24 -2.45 -2.10
N PHE A 5 -17.05 -2.90 -3.34
CA PHE A 5 -16.87 -4.31 -3.66
C PHE A 5 -15.62 -4.86 -2.98
N ILE A 6 -14.48 -4.17 -3.09
CA ILE A 6 -13.22 -4.57 -2.43
C ILE A 6 -13.41 -4.67 -0.91
N ALA A 7 -14.02 -3.66 -0.28
CA ALA A 7 -14.28 -3.64 1.16
C ALA A 7 -15.21 -4.79 1.59
N LYS A 8 -16.26 -5.08 0.82
CA LYS A 8 -17.19 -6.19 1.09
C LYS A 8 -16.50 -7.55 1.01
N GLU A 9 -15.66 -7.77 0.01
CA GLU A 9 -14.89 -9.02 -0.13
C GLU A 9 -13.84 -9.14 0.98
N LEU A 10 -13.21 -8.04 1.39
CA LEU A 10 -12.29 -8.01 2.52
C LEU A 10 -13.01 -8.34 3.85
N ALA A 11 -14.22 -7.80 4.08
CA ALA A 11 -15.03 -8.16 5.25
C ALA A 11 -15.30 -9.66 5.31
N ARG A 12 -15.68 -10.25 4.17
CA ARG A 12 -15.93 -11.70 4.09
C ARG A 12 -14.66 -12.49 4.40
N PHE A 13 -13.51 -12.07 3.89
CA PHE A 13 -12.23 -12.71 4.18
C PHE A 13 -11.85 -12.62 5.67
N ILE A 14 -11.98 -11.45 6.29
CA ILE A 14 -11.71 -11.27 7.73
C ILE A 14 -12.61 -12.18 8.58
N ALA A 15 -13.87 -12.37 8.19
CA ALA A 15 -14.80 -13.27 8.88
C ALA A 15 -14.41 -14.76 8.82
N THR A 16 -13.41 -15.13 8.01
CA THR A 16 -12.86 -16.51 7.96
C THR A 16 -11.64 -16.72 8.85
N GLU A 17 -11.18 -15.70 9.58
CA GLU A 17 -10.12 -15.84 10.58
C GLU A 17 -10.53 -16.93 11.61
N GLY A 18 -9.62 -17.87 11.88
CA GLY A 18 -9.89 -18.97 12.80
C GLY A 18 -9.96 -18.52 14.25
N GLU A 19 -10.58 -19.34 15.11
CA GLU A 19 -10.80 -19.08 16.54
C GLU A 19 -9.51 -18.86 17.37
N GLY A 20 -8.32 -19.08 16.80
CA GLY A 20 -7.03 -18.83 17.44
C GLY A 20 -6.43 -17.45 17.20
N PHE A 21 -7.02 -16.62 16.32
CA PHE A 21 -6.53 -15.27 16.06
C PHE A 21 -7.29 -14.24 16.90
N PHE A 22 -6.56 -13.56 17.78
CA PHE A 22 -7.09 -12.45 18.56
C PHE A 22 -6.20 -11.23 18.36
N LEU A 23 -6.82 -10.10 18.05
CA LEU A 23 -6.13 -8.83 18.10
C LEU A 23 -5.83 -8.48 19.56
N PRO A 24 -4.61 -8.01 19.88
CA PRO A 24 -4.32 -7.45 21.18
C PRO A 24 -5.35 -6.40 21.59
N PRO A 25 -5.77 -6.34 22.87
CA PRO A 25 -6.70 -5.32 23.34
C PRO A 25 -6.21 -3.91 23.01
N GLY A 26 -7.08 -3.08 22.44
CA GLY A 26 -6.74 -1.71 22.03
C GLY A 26 -5.95 -1.61 20.72
N SER A 27 -5.66 -2.72 20.04
CA SER A 27 -5.08 -2.70 18.69
C SER A 27 -6.15 -2.70 17.60
N LYS A 28 -5.83 -2.09 16.47
CA LYS A 28 -6.66 -2.03 15.26
C LYS A 28 -5.98 -2.86 14.16
N ARG A 29 -6.77 -3.52 13.30
CA ARG A 29 -6.23 -4.23 12.13
C ARG A 29 -5.50 -3.22 11.23
N GLU A 30 -4.36 -3.62 10.68
CA GLU A 30 -3.60 -2.81 9.74
C GLU A 30 -3.51 -3.51 8.37
N LEU A 31 -3.61 -2.73 7.29
CA LEU A 31 -3.56 -3.20 5.92
C LEU A 31 -2.44 -2.47 5.14
N GLY A 32 -1.60 -3.24 4.46
CA GLY A 32 -0.79 -2.75 3.35
C GLY A 32 -1.61 -2.81 2.06
N PHE A 33 -1.79 -1.67 1.41
CA PHE A 33 -2.58 -1.54 0.18
C PHE A 33 -1.66 -1.41 -1.03
N THR A 34 -1.42 -2.51 -1.73
CA THR A 34 -0.69 -2.48 -3.01
C THR A 34 -1.64 -2.06 -4.13
N PHE A 35 -1.41 -0.87 -4.71
CA PHE A 35 -2.28 -0.32 -5.75
C PHE A 35 -1.49 -0.04 -7.04
N SER A 36 -1.42 -1.05 -7.91
CA SER A 36 -0.59 -1.04 -9.12
C SER A 36 -1.22 -0.28 -10.30
N PHE A 37 -1.58 0.97 -10.06
CA PHE A 37 -1.95 1.97 -11.06
C PHE A 37 -1.05 3.21 -10.92
N PRO A 38 -0.95 4.07 -11.94
CA PRO A 38 -0.21 5.33 -11.81
C PRO A 38 -0.77 6.21 -10.68
N VAL A 39 -0.01 6.34 -9.60
CA VAL A 39 -0.35 7.13 -8.43
C VAL A 39 0.73 8.16 -8.15
N LYS A 40 0.32 9.38 -7.83
CA LYS A 40 1.19 10.38 -7.21
C LYS A 40 1.14 10.17 -5.70
N GLN A 41 2.10 9.42 -5.16
CA GLN A 41 2.19 9.15 -3.74
C GLN A 41 2.58 10.42 -2.98
N LEU A 42 1.80 10.77 -1.94
CA LEU A 42 1.97 12.00 -1.16
C LEU A 42 2.54 11.72 0.24
N SER A 43 2.30 10.53 0.78
CA SER A 43 2.88 10.02 2.02
C SER A 43 2.95 8.50 2.00
N ILE A 44 3.43 7.87 3.08
CA ILE A 44 3.44 6.41 3.20
C ILE A 44 2.05 5.78 3.05
N ALA A 45 0.99 6.50 3.40
CA ALA A 45 -0.38 6.02 3.41
C ALA A 45 -1.35 7.01 2.72
N SER A 46 -0.91 7.69 1.67
CA SER A 46 -1.78 8.52 0.83
C SER A 46 -1.24 8.64 -0.59
N GLY A 47 -2.13 8.69 -1.58
CA GLY A 47 -1.71 8.88 -2.96
C GLY A 47 -2.86 9.10 -3.92
N THR A 48 -2.69 10.07 -4.80
CA THR A 48 -3.71 10.46 -5.77
C THR A 48 -3.60 9.63 -7.05
N LEU A 49 -4.70 9.02 -7.48
CA LEU A 49 -4.75 8.32 -8.77
C LEU A 49 -4.60 9.32 -9.91
N ILE A 50 -3.58 9.13 -10.77
CA ILE A 50 -3.34 9.98 -11.94
C ILE A 50 -4.26 9.58 -13.09
N ARG A 51 -4.36 8.28 -13.36
CA ARG A 51 -5.22 7.71 -14.40
C ARG A 51 -5.38 6.21 -14.24
N TRP A 52 -6.49 5.69 -14.72
CA TRP A 52 -6.66 4.25 -14.87
C TRP A 52 -5.84 3.71 -16.05
N THR A 53 -5.51 2.42 -15.96
CA THR A 53 -4.82 1.64 -17.00
C THR A 53 -5.41 0.23 -17.04
N LYS A 54 -4.84 -0.68 -17.84
CA LYS A 54 -5.22 -2.12 -17.82
C LYS A 54 -6.72 -2.36 -18.08
N GLY A 55 -7.35 -1.52 -18.90
CA GLY A 55 -8.77 -1.62 -19.25
C GLY A 55 -9.74 -1.06 -18.21
N PHE A 56 -9.26 -0.52 -17.09
CA PHE A 56 -10.11 0.16 -16.12
C PHE A 56 -10.47 1.58 -16.61
N SER A 57 -11.70 1.99 -16.37
CA SER A 57 -12.19 3.35 -16.64
C SER A 57 -13.29 3.73 -15.64
N ILE A 58 -12.88 4.19 -14.45
CA ILE A 58 -13.80 4.59 -13.38
C ILE A 58 -13.57 6.08 -13.10
N ALA A 59 -14.37 6.93 -13.75
CA ALA A 59 -14.17 8.38 -13.75
C ALA A 59 -14.08 8.96 -12.32
N ASP A 60 -14.93 8.48 -11.42
CA ASP A 60 -15.07 9.04 -10.08
C ASP A 60 -13.87 8.86 -9.16
N ALA A 61 -12.85 8.08 -9.54
CA ALA A 61 -11.67 7.82 -8.71
C ALA A 61 -10.42 8.60 -9.17
N VAL A 62 -10.41 9.13 -10.39
CA VAL A 62 -9.27 9.92 -10.91
C VAL A 62 -9.15 11.21 -10.10
N ASP A 63 -7.93 11.63 -9.83
CA ASP A 63 -7.59 12.81 -9.01
C ASP A 63 -8.04 12.73 -7.54
N LYS A 64 -8.46 11.55 -7.06
CA LYS A 64 -8.76 11.29 -5.64
C LYS A 64 -7.68 10.47 -4.97
N ASP A 65 -7.57 10.62 -3.65
CA ASP A 65 -6.71 9.78 -2.82
C ASP A 65 -7.32 8.39 -2.66
N VAL A 66 -6.65 7.37 -3.22
CA VAL A 66 -7.16 6.00 -3.24
C VAL A 66 -7.21 5.36 -1.85
N VAL A 67 -6.38 5.83 -0.91
CA VAL A 67 -6.43 5.37 0.48
C VAL A 67 -7.70 5.89 1.14
N VAL A 68 -8.02 7.17 0.95
CA VAL A 68 -9.25 7.78 1.47
C VAL A 68 -10.49 7.10 0.88
N GLU A 69 -10.48 6.82 -0.43
CA GLU A 69 -11.61 6.13 -1.08
C GLU A 69 -11.81 4.70 -0.57
N LEU A 70 -10.72 3.96 -0.32
CA LEU A 70 -10.79 2.65 0.32
C LEU A 70 -11.26 2.76 1.78
N THR A 71 -10.70 3.68 2.58
CA THR A 71 -11.11 3.89 3.98
C THR A 71 -12.60 4.19 4.09
N LYS A 72 -13.13 5.11 3.29
CA LYS A 72 -14.58 5.39 3.27
C LYS A 72 -15.41 4.14 2.95
N ALA A 73 -14.93 3.27 2.09
CA ALA A 73 -15.61 2.03 1.75
C ALA A 73 -15.56 1.00 2.90
N LEU A 74 -14.41 0.90 3.59
CA LEU A 74 -14.28 0.08 4.81
C LEU A 74 -15.23 0.56 5.92
N ASP A 75 -15.32 1.88 6.13
CA ASP A 75 -16.22 2.49 7.11
C ASP A 75 -17.69 2.16 6.81
N ARG A 76 -18.10 2.24 5.54
CA ARG A 76 -19.47 1.85 5.11
C ARG A 76 -19.77 0.37 5.35
N GLN A 77 -18.76 -0.50 5.33
CA GLN A 77 -18.89 -1.93 5.65
C GLN A 77 -18.74 -2.22 7.16
N GLY A 78 -18.49 -1.21 8.00
CA GLY A 78 -18.30 -1.37 9.43
C GLY A 78 -17.01 -2.10 9.82
N ILE A 79 -15.98 -2.07 8.97
CA ILE A 79 -14.72 -2.77 9.22
C ILE A 79 -13.76 -1.84 9.97
N ASP A 80 -13.41 -2.19 11.21
CA ASP A 80 -12.40 -1.46 11.98
C ASP A 80 -10.97 -1.83 11.54
N LEU A 81 -10.52 -1.20 10.44
CA LEU A 81 -9.21 -1.43 9.83
C LEU A 81 -8.55 -0.12 9.40
N ARG A 82 -7.23 -0.02 9.58
CA ARG A 82 -6.41 1.12 9.18
C ARG A 82 -5.53 0.74 7.99
N VAL A 83 -5.55 1.55 6.93
CA VAL A 83 -4.55 1.44 5.85
C VAL A 83 -3.24 2.05 6.38
N ALA A 84 -2.26 1.19 6.66
CA ALA A 84 -0.98 1.60 7.24
C ALA A 84 0.03 2.04 6.17
N ALA A 85 -0.08 1.49 4.95
CA ALA A 85 0.80 1.85 3.84
C ALA A 85 0.08 1.69 2.50
N LEU A 86 0.36 2.61 1.57
CA LEU A 86 0.09 2.50 0.14
C LEU A 86 1.42 2.14 -0.55
N VAL A 87 1.43 1.03 -1.27
CA VAL A 87 2.68 0.39 -1.69
C VAL A 87 2.67 0.11 -3.20
N ASN A 88 3.81 0.33 -3.86
CA ASN A 88 4.07 -0.23 -5.19
C ASN A 88 4.53 -1.69 -5.05
N ASP A 89 4.12 -2.56 -5.97
CA ASP A 89 4.42 -4.00 -5.95
C ASP A 89 5.92 -4.32 -5.79
N THR A 90 6.81 -3.60 -6.48
CA THR A 90 8.27 -3.82 -6.38
C THR A 90 8.85 -3.37 -5.04
N ILE A 91 8.28 -2.33 -4.41
CA ILE A 91 8.60 -1.95 -3.03
C ILE A 91 8.12 -3.02 -2.05
N GLY A 92 6.95 -3.60 -2.29
CA GLY A 92 6.46 -4.75 -1.53
C GLY A 92 7.38 -5.97 -1.63
N THR A 93 7.91 -6.25 -2.83
CA THR A 93 8.92 -7.30 -3.05
C THR A 93 10.19 -7.03 -2.26
N LEU A 94 10.70 -5.78 -2.29
CA LEU A 94 11.88 -5.39 -1.51
C LEU A 94 11.65 -5.56 -0.01
N ALA A 95 10.53 -5.06 0.52
CA ALA A 95 10.19 -5.16 1.93
C ALA A 95 10.04 -6.62 2.39
N GLY A 96 9.37 -7.46 1.58
CA GLY A 96 9.25 -8.89 1.85
C GLY A 96 10.60 -9.61 1.86
N GLY A 97 11.48 -9.30 0.91
CA GLY A 97 12.84 -9.84 0.90
C GLY A 97 13.64 -9.41 2.13
N ARG A 98 13.57 -8.12 2.49
CA ARG A 98 14.28 -7.55 3.65
C ARG A 98 13.81 -8.11 4.98
N TYR A 99 12.54 -8.48 5.09
CA TYR A 99 11.98 -9.13 6.28
C TYR A 99 12.68 -10.46 6.60
N PHE A 100 13.04 -11.25 5.57
CA PHE A 100 13.70 -12.54 5.75
C PHE A 100 15.23 -12.46 5.72
N ASN A 101 15.79 -11.47 5.03
CA ASN A 101 17.24 -11.31 4.92
C ASN A 101 17.62 -9.83 5.00
N ASN A 102 18.43 -9.49 6.00
CA ASN A 102 18.85 -8.13 6.25
C ASN A 102 19.85 -7.56 5.22
N ASP A 103 20.39 -8.38 4.32
CA ASP A 103 21.33 -7.92 3.30
C ASP A 103 20.64 -7.55 1.97
N VAL A 104 19.31 -7.69 1.89
CA VAL A 104 18.56 -7.30 0.69
C VAL A 104 18.62 -5.79 0.51
N ALA A 105 19.28 -5.36 -0.57
CA ALA A 105 19.43 -3.95 -0.94
C ALA A 105 18.58 -3.54 -2.16
N ALA A 106 18.11 -4.51 -2.96
CA ALA A 106 17.32 -4.25 -4.15
C ALA A 106 16.34 -5.38 -4.46
N ALA A 107 15.29 -5.06 -5.20
CA ALA A 107 14.30 -5.99 -5.73
C ALA A 107 14.05 -5.65 -7.20
N VAL A 108 13.94 -6.70 -8.03
CA VAL A 108 13.72 -6.60 -9.46
C VAL A 108 12.52 -7.46 -9.82
N ILE A 109 11.59 -6.89 -10.59
CA ILE A 109 10.51 -7.65 -11.23
C ILE A 109 10.90 -7.89 -12.69
N LEU A 110 10.92 -9.16 -13.08
CA LEU A 110 11.11 -9.60 -14.47
C LEU A 110 9.92 -10.46 -14.88
N GLY A 111 8.85 -9.81 -15.36
CA GLY A 111 7.62 -10.48 -15.77
C GLY A 111 7.00 -9.84 -17.01
N THR A 112 5.67 -9.72 -17.06
CA THR A 112 4.97 -8.99 -18.13
C THR A 112 5.45 -7.55 -18.27
N GLY A 113 5.87 -6.94 -17.15
CA GLY A 113 6.63 -5.69 -17.13
C GLY A 113 7.94 -5.86 -16.37
N THR A 114 8.73 -4.79 -16.34
CA THR A 114 9.97 -4.71 -15.56
C THR A 114 9.95 -3.50 -14.64
N ASN A 115 10.45 -3.65 -13.43
CA ASN A 115 10.62 -2.58 -12.46
C ASN A 115 11.72 -2.93 -11.46
N VAL A 116 12.33 -1.91 -10.84
CA VAL A 116 13.39 -2.06 -9.84
C VAL A 116 13.13 -1.12 -8.67
N ALA A 117 13.26 -1.63 -7.46
CA ALA A 117 13.34 -0.83 -6.23
C ALA A 117 14.64 -1.17 -5.50
N TYR A 118 15.24 -0.19 -4.83
CA TYR A 118 16.46 -0.37 -4.06
C TYR A 118 16.47 0.57 -2.86
N ILE A 119 17.30 0.25 -1.88
CA ILE A 119 17.54 1.07 -0.70
C ILE A 119 18.65 2.07 -1.03
N GLU A 120 18.37 3.36 -0.88
CA GLU A 120 19.34 4.44 -1.05
C GLU A 120 19.61 5.15 0.28
N ARG A 121 20.80 5.73 0.41
CA ARG A 121 21.13 6.62 1.52
C ARG A 121 20.31 7.89 1.39
N ALA A 122 19.50 8.19 2.41
CA ALA A 122 18.51 9.26 2.31
C ALA A 122 19.13 10.65 2.04
N HIS A 123 20.35 10.90 2.55
CA HIS A 123 21.09 12.14 2.31
C HIS A 123 21.67 12.28 0.90
N ALA A 124 21.71 11.18 0.13
CA ALA A 124 22.21 11.16 -1.24
C ALA A 124 21.11 11.43 -2.28
N ILE A 125 19.91 11.86 -1.86
CA ILE A 125 18.78 12.19 -2.74
C ILE A 125 18.58 13.72 -2.73
N PRO A 126 19.19 14.50 -3.65
CA PRO A 126 19.19 15.97 -3.59
C PRO A 126 17.80 16.60 -3.71
N LYS A 127 16.86 15.91 -4.34
CA LYS A 127 15.47 16.39 -4.49
C LYS A 127 14.63 16.19 -3.22
N TRP A 128 15.09 15.37 -2.26
CA TRP A 128 14.36 15.11 -1.03
C TRP A 128 14.71 16.14 0.03
N HIS A 129 13.69 16.89 0.46
CA HIS A 129 13.82 17.94 1.47
C HIS A 129 12.98 17.64 2.73
N GLY A 130 12.38 16.45 2.80
CA GLY A 130 11.56 16.01 3.93
C GLY A 130 12.39 15.49 5.10
N LEU A 131 11.71 15.11 6.18
CA LEU A 131 12.35 14.44 7.30
C LEU A 131 13.02 13.14 6.84
N LEU A 132 14.23 12.88 7.35
CA LEU A 132 14.94 11.65 7.05
C LEU A 132 14.32 10.49 7.83
N PRO A 133 14.26 9.28 7.23
CA PRO A 133 13.85 8.08 7.95
C PRO A 133 14.83 7.79 9.10
N LYS A 134 14.35 7.12 10.16
CA LYS A 134 15.16 6.80 11.34
C LYS A 134 16.38 5.93 11.02
N SER A 135 16.28 5.09 9.99
CA SER A 135 17.39 4.27 9.47
C SER A 135 18.48 5.09 8.79
N GLY A 136 18.17 6.31 8.32
CA GLY A 136 19.01 7.05 7.37
C GLY A 136 18.96 6.49 5.93
N GLU A 137 18.13 5.47 5.70
CA GLU A 137 17.96 4.74 4.44
C GLU A 137 16.52 4.91 3.94
N MET A 138 16.35 5.21 2.65
CA MET A 138 15.07 5.33 1.95
C MET A 138 14.87 4.21 0.95
#